data_AF-A0A536B814-F1
#
_entry.id   AF-A0A536B814-F1
#
_cell.length_a   1.000
_cell.length_b   1.000
_cell.length_c   1.000
_cell.angle_alpha   90.00
_cell.angle_beta   90.00
_cell.angle_gamma   90.00
#
_symmetry.space_group_name_H-M   'P 1'
#
loop_
_entity.id
_entity.type
_entity.pdbx_description
1 polymer ?
#
loop_
_entity_poly.entity_id
_entity_poly.type
_entity_poly.pdbx_seq_one_letter_code
_entity_poly.pdbx_strand_id
1 'polypeptide(L)' 'MSDTVKEVVGGKVRRTVPRETLVQVTGPWVFDREALIDALSRVAGSEARITDMIGLCDVAHLRVRVLPAQ' A
#
# COMPACT_ATOMS: atom_id res chain seq x y z
N MET A 1 21.71 9.75 17.26
CA MET A 1 21.12 8.50 16.72
C MET A 1 19.93 8.91 15.86
N SER A 2 19.96 8.62 14.56
CA SER A 2 18.86 9.01 13.65
C SER A 2 17.77 7.94 13.66
N ASP A 3 16.51 8.38 13.72
CA ASP A 3 15.39 7.45 13.79
C ASP A 3 15.09 6.83 12.41
N THR A 4 15.27 5.52 12.27
CA THR A 4 15.21 4.84 10.97
C THR A 4 14.57 3.46 11.07
N VAL A 5 14.15 2.91 9.94
CA VAL A 5 13.72 1.51 9.78
C VAL A 5 14.41 0.85 8.59
N LYS A 6 14.37 -0.48 8.52
CA LYS A 6 14.91 -1.25 7.38
C LYS A 6 13.76 -1.64 6.45
N GLU A 7 13.89 -1.31 5.16
CA GLU A 7 13.06 -1.93 4.12
C GLU A 7 13.63 -3.32 3.83
N VAL A 8 12.79 -4.36 3.99
CA VAL A 8 13.18 -5.76 3.77
C VAL A 8 12.35 -6.32 2.62
N VAL A 9 13.03 -6.92 1.63
CA VAL A 9 12.40 -7.58 0.48
C VAL A 9 13.01 -8.97 0.33
N GLY A 10 12.15 -10.00 0.30
CA GLY A 10 12.61 -11.40 0.18
C GLY A 10 13.57 -11.83 1.30
N GLY A 11 13.33 -11.37 2.53
CA GLY A 11 14.17 -11.67 3.70
C GLY A 11 15.52 -10.94 3.74
N LYS A 12 15.82 -10.05 2.77
CA LYS A 12 17.06 -9.27 2.72
C LYS A 12 16.77 -7.79 2.95
N VAL A 13 17.65 -7.13 3.71
CA VAL A 13 17.59 -5.67 3.87
C VAL A 13 17.95 -5.01 2.55
N ARG A 14 17.00 -4.25 1.99
CA ARG A 14 17.17 -3.50 0.75
C ARG A 14 17.77 -2.12 1.02
N ARG A 15 17.24 -1.39 2.00
CA ARG A 15 17.76 -0.06 2.41
C ARG A 15 17.33 0.33 3.82
N THR A 16 17.94 1.37 4.34
CA THR A 16 17.54 2.05 5.59
C THR A 16 16.75 3.31 5.23
N VAL A 17 15.58 3.49 5.81
CA VAL A 17 14.63 4.58 5.50
C VAL A 17 14.45 5.47 6.73
N PRO A 18 14.54 6.81 6.61
CA PRO A 18 14.23 7.71 7.72
C PRO A 18 12.76 7.61 8.12
N ARG A 19 12.46 7.45 9.41
CA ARG A 19 11.09 7.15 9.88
C ARG A 19 10.13 8.31 9.61
N GLU A 20 10.63 9.54 9.60
CA GLU A 20 9.87 10.75 9.28
C GLU A 20 9.36 10.81 7.83
N THR A 21 9.92 9.99 6.93
CA THR A 21 9.46 9.89 5.53
C THR A 21 8.33 8.86 5.35
N LEU A 22 8.01 8.11 6.40
CA LEU A 22 6.97 7.08 6.37
C LEU A 22 5.66 7.62 6.90
N VAL A 23 4.57 7.11 6.35
CA VAL A 23 3.21 7.41 6.81
C VAL A 23 2.55 6.13 7.28
N GLN A 24 1.86 6.20 8.42
CA GLN A 24 0.96 5.13 8.82
C GLN A 24 -0.35 5.33 8.08
N VAL A 25 -0.72 4.31 7.30
CA VAL A 25 -1.92 4.32 6.48
C VAL A 25 -3.00 3.62 7.31
N THR A 26 -3.97 4.36 7.84
CA THR A 26 -5.14 3.82 8.57
C THR A 26 -6.45 4.26 7.93
N GLY A 27 -7.43 3.35 7.86
CA GLY A 27 -8.76 3.64 7.32
C GLY A 27 -9.59 4.56 8.24
N PRO A 28 -10.77 5.01 7.78
CA PRO A 28 -11.49 4.58 6.59
C PRO A 28 -10.92 5.11 5.26
N TRP A 29 -11.16 4.39 4.17
CA TRP A 29 -10.62 4.69 2.84
C TRP A 29 -11.69 5.30 1.93
N VAL A 30 -11.27 6.22 1.06
CA VAL A 30 -12.10 6.71 -0.04
C VAL A 30 -11.51 6.23 -1.35
N PHE A 31 -12.34 5.59 -2.16
CA PHE A 31 -11.99 5.14 -3.50
C PHE A 31 -12.88 5.83 -4.52
N ASP A 32 -12.29 6.19 -5.65
CA ASP A 32 -13.08 6.41 -6.85
C ASP A 32 -13.74 5.08 -7.25
N ARG A 33 -15.02 5.15 -7.61
CA ARG A 33 -15.81 3.95 -7.89
C ARG A 33 -15.26 3.18 -9.11
N GLU A 34 -14.87 3.89 -10.16
CA GLU A 34 -14.37 3.27 -11.39
C GLU A 34 -13.00 2.64 -11.13
N ALA A 35 -12.13 3.34 -10.38
CA ALA A 35 -10.84 2.81 -9.97
C ALA A 35 -10.98 1.52 -9.13
N LEU A 36 -11.97 1.44 -8.24
CA LEU A 36 -12.21 0.24 -7.46
C LEU A 36 -12.71 -0.94 -8.32
N ILE A 37 -13.61 -0.68 -9.26
CA ILE A 37 -14.10 -1.73 -10.18
C ILE A 37 -12.96 -2.26 -11.05
N ASP A 38 -12.15 -1.38 -11.62
CA ASP A 38 -10.97 -1.75 -12.41
C ASP A 38 -9.99 -2.59 -11.57
N ALA A 39 -9.69 -2.17 -10.34
CA ALA A 39 -8.85 -2.93 -9.42
C ALA A 39 -9.36 -4.36 -9.17
N LEU A 40 -10.65 -4.50 -8.87
CA LEU A 40 -11.29 -5.79 -8.63
C LEU A 40 -11.24 -6.69 -9.87
N SER A 41 -11.38 -6.12 -11.07
CA SER A 41 -11.28 -6.87 -12.32
C SER A 41 -9.87 -7.39 -12.59
N ARG A 42 -8.83 -6.61 -12.24
CA ARG A 42 -7.42 -7.00 -12.41
C ARG A 42 -7.00 -8.14 -11.50
N VAL A 43 -7.58 -8.20 -10.30
CA VAL A 43 -7.28 -9.26 -9.33
C VAL A 43 -8.22 -10.46 -9.45
N ALA A 44 -9.23 -10.39 -10.32
CA ALA A 44 -10.14 -11.51 -10.55
C ALA A 44 -9.36 -12.71 -11.12
N GLY A 45 -9.42 -13.83 -10.41
CA GLY A 45 -8.65 -15.05 -10.75
C GLY A 45 -7.21 -15.06 -10.23
N SER A 46 -6.78 -14.05 -9.47
CA SER A 46 -5.52 -14.09 -8.73
C SER A 46 -5.62 -15.08 -7.55
N GLU A 47 -4.57 -15.88 -7.35
CA GLU A 47 -4.41 -16.69 -6.13
C GLU A 47 -3.90 -15.87 -4.94
N ALA A 48 -3.65 -14.56 -5.13
CA ALA A 48 -3.17 -13.70 -4.08
C ALA A 48 -4.19 -13.58 -2.95
N ARG A 49 -3.76 -13.86 -1.72
CA ARG A 49 -4.57 -13.68 -0.53
C ARG A 49 -4.67 -12.19 -0.19
N ILE A 50 -5.69 -11.53 -0.72
CA ILE A 50 -5.99 -10.12 -0.43
C ILE A 50 -6.86 -10.04 0.84
N THR A 51 -6.31 -9.53 1.94
CA THR A 51 -6.99 -9.46 3.25
C THR A 51 -7.42 -8.06 3.66
N ASP A 52 -6.96 -7.04 2.94
CA ASP A 52 -7.29 -5.64 3.19
C ASP A 52 -7.16 -4.81 1.91
N MET A 53 -7.59 -3.54 1.99
CA MET A 53 -7.61 -2.63 0.85
C MET A 53 -6.22 -2.20 0.38
N ILE A 54 -5.20 -2.25 1.25
CA ILE A 54 -3.82 -1.93 0.85
C ILE A 54 -3.23 -3.09 0.04
N GLY A 55 -3.49 -4.32 0.46
CA GLY A 55 -3.19 -5.52 -0.32
C GLY A 55 -3.89 -5.50 -1.68
N LEU A 56 -5.15 -5.05 -1.76
CA LEU A 56 -5.84 -4.87 -3.04
C LEU A 56 -5.09 -3.87 -3.94
N CYS A 57 -4.73 -2.69 -3.41
CA CYS A 57 -4.00 -1.68 -4.16
C CYS A 57 -2.65 -2.19 -4.65
N ASP A 58 -1.92 -2.95 -3.83
CA ASP A 58 -0.60 -3.49 -4.19
C ASP A 58 -0.71 -4.52 -5.32
N VAL A 59 -1.60 -5.52 -5.16
CA VAL A 59 -1.80 -6.60 -6.15
C VAL A 59 -2.39 -6.06 -7.46
N ALA A 60 -3.31 -5.08 -7.40
CA ALA A 60 -3.89 -4.45 -8.58
C ALA A 60 -2.99 -3.37 -9.21
N HIS A 61 -1.82 -3.09 -8.62
CA HIS A 61 -0.90 -2.03 -9.01
C HIS A 61 -1.54 -0.63 -9.09
N LEU A 62 -2.39 -0.31 -8.12
CA LEU A 62 -3.02 1.00 -8.02
C LEU A 62 -2.05 2.04 -7.47
N ARG A 63 -2.17 3.27 -8.00
CA ARG A 63 -1.51 4.43 -7.42
C ARG A 63 -2.35 4.97 -6.27
N VAL A 64 -1.75 5.06 -5.09
CA VAL A 64 -2.36 5.64 -3.89
C VAL A 64 -1.75 7.02 -3.63
N ARG A 65 -2.59 7.97 -3.21
CA ARG A 65 -2.17 9.30 -2.77
C ARG A 65 -2.65 9.54 -1.34
N VAL A 66 -1.76 10.03 -0.49
CA VAL A 66 -2.12 10.49 0.85
C VAL A 66 -2.83 11.84 0.73
N LEU A 67 -4.04 11.93 1.27
CA LEU A 67 -4.75 13.20 1.38
C LEU A 67 -4.34 13.86 2.72
N PRO A 68 -4.13 15.19 2.75
CA PRO A 68 -3.89 15.88 4.01
C PRO A 68 -5.08 15.71 4.95
N ALA A 69 -4.81 15.55 6.24
CA ALA A 69 -5.85 15.62 7.27
C ALA A 69 -6.52 17.00 7.19
N GLN A 70 -7.85 17.03 7.16
CA GLN A 70 -8.62 18.28 7.29
C GLN A 70 -8.62 18.78 8.73
#